data_AF-A0A183TM65-F1
#
_entry.id   AF-A0A183TM65-F1
#
_cell.length_a   1.000
_cell.length_b   1.000
_cell.length_c   1.000
_cell.angle_alpha   90.00
_cell.angle_beta   90.00
_cell.angle_gamma   90.00
#
_symmetry.space_group_name_H-M   'P 1'
#
loop_
_entity.id
_entity.type
_entity.pdbx_description
1 polymer ?
#
loop_
_entity_poly.entity_id
_entity_poly.type
_entity_poly.pdbx_seq_one_letter_code
_entity_poly.pdbx_strand_id
1 'polypeptide(L)'
;MVGRLKTISRHGVHVLVLILLGKILVLPFITREVTVLLLSHQPLNVSVPKSSFTFLYAGAPTAPPVFLFASQYDLMPEVIGAGLVIGTFLFAPMMFLFAGMATLVSVDPSFYDTMLERTAVYFSWASILCCTCTLTILVVSRKALRMPYRFLVCLIISVLIFCLSVALGSIWVPWTWDPVTGATWGQYVKFSVFFVAVTAARIWTAFIALAVLLRQVLGHQLSLRLQSVFYILGFALPSVITAALLLTAHNTSVLDINPAFHYGRTQSISSRLRQISVASRERRPLLHLAADESSPDPR
;
A
#
# COMPACT_ATOMS: atom_id res chain seq x y z
N MET A 1 5.59 -2.49 -31.98
CA MET A 1 5.23 -2.52 -30.55
C MET A 1 5.53 -1.13 -29.99
N VAL A 2 4.49 -0.41 -29.54
CA VAL A 2 4.60 1.00 -29.11
C VAL A 2 5.33 1.06 -27.77
N GLY A 3 6.38 1.88 -27.67
CA GLY A 3 7.22 2.03 -26.47
C GLY A 3 8.58 1.33 -26.59
N ARG A 4 9.57 2.01 -27.16
CA ARG A 4 10.97 1.57 -27.04
C ARG A 4 11.49 1.95 -25.65
N LEU A 5 11.30 1.05 -24.67
CA LEU A 5 11.83 1.23 -23.31
C LEU A 5 13.37 1.45 -23.26
N LYS A 6 14.10 1.05 -24.31
CA LYS A 6 15.55 1.21 -24.43
C LYS A 6 16.01 2.63 -24.79
N THR A 7 15.16 3.47 -25.38
CA THR A 7 15.52 4.84 -25.82
C THR A 7 15.10 5.92 -24.83
N ILE A 8 14.48 5.51 -23.72
CA ILE A 8 13.92 6.44 -22.74
C ILE A 8 15.05 7.10 -21.93
N SER A 9 15.17 8.42 -22.02
CA SER A 9 16.12 9.20 -21.21
C SER A 9 15.77 9.10 -19.72
N ARG A 10 16.78 9.24 -18.84
CA ARG A 10 16.60 9.24 -17.38
C ARG A 10 15.54 10.26 -16.94
N HIS A 11 15.47 11.42 -17.59
CA HIS A 11 14.43 12.43 -17.34
C HIS A 11 13.03 11.92 -17.70
N GLY A 12 12.89 11.22 -18.83
CA GLY A 12 11.61 10.63 -19.26
C GLY A 12 11.08 9.58 -18.30
N VAL A 13 11.95 8.78 -17.66
CA VAL A 13 11.52 7.82 -16.62
C VAL A 13 10.93 8.53 -15.39
N HIS A 14 11.53 9.63 -14.94
CA HIS A 14 11.02 10.37 -13.78
C HIS A 14 9.64 10.98 -14.08
N VAL A 15 9.51 11.60 -15.27
CA VAL A 15 8.23 12.14 -15.74
C VAL A 15 7.17 11.03 -15.84
N LEU A 16 7.52 9.87 -16.40
CA LEU A 16 6.63 8.71 -16.50
C LEU A 16 6.10 8.26 -15.14
N VAL A 17 6.99 8.09 -14.17
CA VAL A 17 6.64 7.66 -12.81
C VAL A 17 5.75 8.69 -12.13
N LEU A 18 6.07 9.99 -12.27
CA LEU A 18 5.28 11.07 -11.69
C LEU A 18 3.86 11.12 -12.27
N ILE A 19 3.72 10.98 -13.59
CA ILE A 19 2.42 10.95 -14.27
C ILE A 19 1.61 9.73 -13.82
N LEU A 20 2.22 8.55 -13.76
CA LEU A 20 1.57 7.32 -13.29
C LEU A 20 1.11 7.45 -11.83
N LEU A 21 1.96 8.00 -10.96
CA LEU A 21 1.65 8.20 -9.54
C LEU A 21 0.49 9.18 -9.36
N GLY A 22 0.56 10.33 -10.03
CA GLY A 22 -0.50 11.32 -10.00
C GLY A 22 -1.84 10.76 -10.49
N LYS A 23 -1.82 9.97 -11.56
CA LYS A 23 -3.04 9.41 -12.16
C LYS A 23 -3.64 8.26 -11.35
N ILE A 24 -2.81 7.32 -10.88
CA ILE A 24 -3.32 6.11 -10.19
C ILE A 24 -3.64 6.39 -8.72
N LEU A 25 -2.91 7.29 -8.05
CA LEU A 25 -3.14 7.59 -6.63
C LEU A 25 -3.81 8.95 -6.43
N VAL A 26 -3.25 10.05 -6.92
CA VAL A 26 -3.73 11.38 -6.54
C VAL A 26 -5.10 11.69 -7.12
N LEU A 27 -5.30 11.41 -8.41
CA LEU A 27 -6.52 11.73 -9.13
C LEU A 27 -7.79 11.08 -8.56
N PRO A 28 -7.85 9.76 -8.28
CA PRO A 28 -9.06 9.15 -7.75
C PRO A 28 -9.48 9.73 -6.40
N PHE A 29 -8.53 10.04 -5.51
CA PHE A 29 -8.85 10.68 -4.23
C PHE A 29 -9.39 12.10 -4.40
N ILE A 30 -8.77 12.93 -5.25
CA ILE A 30 -9.27 14.29 -5.50
C ILE A 30 -10.68 14.22 -6.09
N THR A 31 -10.91 13.39 -7.10
CA THR A 31 -12.24 13.30 -7.74
C THR A 31 -13.30 12.81 -6.77
N ARG A 32 -12.96 11.91 -5.85
CA ARG A 32 -13.89 11.44 -4.81
C ARG A 32 -14.30 12.58 -3.89
N GLU A 33 -13.34 13.32 -3.35
CA GLU A 33 -13.63 14.46 -2.46
C GLU A 33 -14.42 15.55 -3.18
N VAL A 34 -14.07 15.88 -4.43
CA VAL A 34 -14.83 16.83 -5.25
C VAL A 34 -16.28 16.36 -5.45
N THR A 35 -16.51 15.06 -5.71
CA THR A 35 -17.89 14.55 -5.83
C THR A 35 -18.67 14.57 -4.52
N VAL A 36 -18.01 14.35 -3.38
CA VAL A 36 -18.65 14.44 -2.07
C VAL A 36 -19.08 15.88 -1.79
N LEU A 37 -18.22 16.86 -2.10
CA LEU A 37 -18.55 18.28 -1.98
C LEU A 37 -19.71 18.68 -2.91
N LEU A 38 -19.68 18.22 -4.16
CA LEU A 38 -20.71 18.51 -5.16
C LEU A 38 -22.07 17.88 -4.81
N LEU A 39 -22.07 16.71 -4.17
CA LEU A 39 -23.29 16.01 -3.74
C LEU A 39 -23.66 16.26 -2.26
N SER A 40 -23.07 17.25 -1.61
CA SER A 40 -23.33 17.57 -0.20
C SER A 40 -24.81 17.87 0.12
N HIS A 41 -25.59 18.32 -0.87
CA HIS A 41 -27.03 18.57 -0.75
C HIS A 41 -27.89 17.29 -0.88
N GLN A 42 -27.34 16.18 -1.34
CA GLN A 42 -28.10 14.95 -1.61
C GLN A 42 -28.02 13.98 -0.41
N PRO A 43 -29.05 13.13 -0.21
CA PRO A 43 -29.03 12.15 0.87
C PRO A 43 -27.86 11.16 0.72
N LEU A 44 -27.29 10.73 1.85
CA LEU A 44 -26.09 9.88 1.91
C LEU A 44 -26.21 8.57 1.10
N ASN A 45 -27.44 8.02 1.01
CA ASN A 45 -27.71 6.79 0.27
C ASN A 45 -27.45 6.93 -1.25
N VAL A 46 -27.50 8.15 -1.78
CA VAL A 46 -27.25 8.45 -3.20
C VAL A 46 -25.84 8.98 -3.44
N SER A 47 -25.26 9.71 -2.48
CA SER A 47 -23.93 10.31 -2.61
C SER A 47 -22.78 9.30 -2.44
N VAL A 48 -22.93 8.30 -1.57
CA VAL A 48 -21.89 7.30 -1.30
C VAL A 48 -21.64 6.38 -2.51
N PRO A 49 -22.65 5.81 -3.19
CA PRO A 49 -22.42 4.99 -4.38
C PRO A 49 -21.83 5.80 -5.55
N LYS A 50 -22.30 7.05 -5.75
CA LYS A 50 -21.83 7.92 -6.83
C LYS A 50 -20.38 8.39 -6.65
N SER A 51 -19.98 8.71 -5.42
CA SER A 51 -18.58 9.05 -5.10
C SER A 51 -17.66 7.84 -5.23
N SER A 52 -18.13 6.66 -4.85
CA SER A 52 -17.38 5.39 -5.00
C SER A 52 -17.22 4.99 -6.47
N PHE A 53 -18.25 5.18 -7.29
CA PHE A 53 -18.15 4.98 -8.74
C PHE A 53 -17.18 5.97 -9.38
N THR A 54 -17.26 7.26 -9.02
CA THR A 54 -16.32 8.28 -9.53
C THR A 54 -14.88 8.00 -9.13
N PHE A 55 -14.65 7.53 -7.89
CA PHE A 55 -13.34 7.08 -7.42
C PHE A 55 -12.75 5.97 -8.29
N LEU A 56 -13.55 4.96 -8.64
CA LEU A 56 -13.13 3.87 -9.51
C LEU A 56 -12.87 4.35 -10.95
N TYR A 57 -13.75 5.20 -11.47
CA TYR A 57 -13.66 5.71 -12.83
C TYR A 57 -12.43 6.60 -13.04
N ALA A 58 -12.11 7.45 -12.07
CA ALA A 58 -10.98 8.36 -12.15
C ALA A 58 -9.61 7.65 -12.20
N GLY A 59 -9.51 6.42 -11.69
CA GLY A 59 -8.30 5.62 -11.79
C GLY A 59 -8.06 5.04 -13.19
N ALA A 60 -9.06 5.02 -14.06
CA ALA A 60 -8.99 4.34 -15.37
C ALA A 60 -7.85 4.89 -16.25
N PRO A 61 -7.16 4.02 -17.01
CA PRO A 61 -6.07 4.42 -17.89
C PRO A 61 -6.59 5.39 -18.96
N THR A 62 -5.73 6.30 -19.39
CA THR A 62 -6.10 7.31 -20.39
C THR A 62 -6.33 6.63 -21.74
N ALA A 63 -7.26 7.15 -22.54
CA ALA A 63 -7.58 6.58 -23.83
C ALA A 63 -6.35 6.56 -24.77
N PRO A 64 -6.19 5.53 -25.62
CA PRO A 64 -5.11 5.42 -26.60
C PRO A 64 -4.89 6.65 -27.51
N PRO A 65 -5.92 7.43 -27.92
CA PRO A 65 -5.74 8.60 -28.77
C PRO A 65 -4.81 9.68 -28.20
N VAL A 66 -4.57 9.71 -26.89
CA VAL A 66 -3.60 10.65 -26.28
C VAL A 66 -2.18 10.44 -26.83
N PHE A 67 -1.84 9.23 -27.28
CA PHE A 67 -0.59 8.99 -27.98
C PHE A 67 -0.51 9.71 -29.34
N LEU A 68 -1.62 9.82 -30.08
CA LEU A 68 -1.65 10.51 -31.37
C LEU A 68 -1.40 12.01 -31.18
N PHE A 69 -2.06 12.64 -30.21
CA PHE A 69 -1.81 14.04 -29.88
C PHE A 69 -0.38 14.27 -29.39
N ALA A 70 0.15 13.38 -28.55
CA ALA A 70 1.55 13.46 -28.12
C ALA A 70 2.53 13.40 -29.30
N SER A 71 2.22 12.60 -30.34
CA SER A 71 3.06 12.51 -31.54
C SER A 71 2.94 13.74 -32.45
N GLN A 72 1.77 14.40 -32.49
CA GLN A 72 1.56 15.61 -33.28
C GLN A 72 2.27 16.83 -32.69
N TYR A 73 2.34 16.93 -31.36
CA TYR A 73 2.96 18.04 -30.64
C TYR A 73 4.39 17.77 -30.17
N ASP A 74 5.00 16.66 -30.61
CA ASP A 74 6.35 16.20 -30.21
C ASP A 74 6.57 16.13 -28.69
N LEU A 75 5.53 15.78 -27.94
CA LEU A 75 5.56 15.69 -26.47
C LEU A 75 6.00 14.30 -26.03
N MET A 76 7.29 13.98 -26.19
CA MET A 76 7.92 12.73 -25.70
C MET A 76 7.03 11.49 -25.94
N PRO A 77 6.62 11.19 -27.18
CA PRO A 77 5.62 10.17 -27.50
C PRO A 77 6.02 8.77 -27.02
N GLU A 78 7.31 8.47 -26.96
CA GLU A 78 7.83 7.19 -26.43
C GLU A 78 7.49 6.99 -24.95
N VAL A 79 7.53 8.06 -24.16
CA VAL A 79 7.24 8.05 -22.72
C VAL A 79 5.76 7.87 -22.48
N ILE A 80 4.93 8.62 -23.21
CA ILE A 80 3.47 8.54 -23.11
C ILE A 80 2.98 7.16 -23.58
N GLY A 81 3.51 6.65 -24.70
CA GLY A 81 3.20 5.31 -25.18
C GLY A 81 3.53 4.20 -24.17
N ALA A 82 4.72 4.26 -23.55
CA ALA A 82 5.09 3.32 -22.49
C ALA A 82 4.18 3.46 -21.26
N GLY A 83 3.81 4.68 -20.89
CA GLY A 83 2.92 4.97 -19.76
C GLY A 83 1.50 4.46 -19.95
N LEU A 84 0.98 4.49 -21.18
CA LEU A 84 -0.34 3.92 -21.48
C LEU A 84 -0.35 2.39 -21.27
N VAL A 85 0.68 1.70 -21.76
CA VAL A 85 0.80 0.24 -21.60
C VAL A 85 0.99 -0.13 -20.13
N ILE A 86 2.00 0.47 -19.48
CA ILE A 86 2.32 0.21 -18.07
C ILE A 86 1.14 0.60 -17.17
N GLY A 87 0.52 1.76 -17.41
CA GLY A 87 -0.63 2.24 -16.64
C GLY A 87 -1.84 1.33 -16.75
N THR A 88 -2.08 0.73 -17.91
CA THR A 88 -3.16 -0.26 -18.08
C THR A 88 -2.88 -1.53 -17.29
N PHE A 89 -1.64 -2.04 -17.33
CA PHE A 89 -1.24 -3.20 -16.52
C PHE A 89 -1.30 -2.93 -15.02
N LEU A 90 -0.91 -1.73 -14.57
CA LEU A 90 -0.99 -1.35 -13.15
C LEU A 90 -2.44 -1.06 -12.70
N PHE A 91 -3.30 -0.60 -13.60
CA PHE A 91 -4.68 -0.27 -13.25
C PHE A 91 -5.50 -1.49 -12.85
N ALA A 92 -5.34 -2.64 -13.53
CA ALA A 92 -6.12 -3.84 -13.23
C ALA A 92 -6.04 -4.29 -11.74
N PRO A 93 -4.86 -4.50 -11.14
CA PRO A 93 -4.77 -4.85 -9.72
C PRO A 93 -5.19 -3.70 -8.79
N MET A 94 -4.93 -2.44 -9.17
CA MET A 94 -5.34 -1.28 -8.36
C MET A 94 -6.85 -1.09 -8.35
N MET A 95 -7.54 -1.32 -9.47
CA MET A 95 -8.99 -1.30 -9.59
C MET A 95 -9.63 -2.36 -8.70
N PHE A 96 -9.05 -3.56 -8.64
CA PHE A 96 -9.53 -4.61 -7.72
C PHE A 96 -9.42 -4.17 -6.25
N LEU A 97 -8.29 -3.56 -5.85
CA LEU A 97 -8.11 -3.01 -4.50
C LEU A 97 -9.12 -1.89 -4.20
N PHE A 98 -9.28 -0.96 -5.14
CA PHE A 98 -10.23 0.15 -5.01
C PHE A 98 -11.68 -0.32 -4.96
N ALA A 99 -12.05 -1.36 -5.72
CA ALA A 99 -13.38 -1.94 -5.68
C ALA A 99 -13.66 -2.61 -4.32
N GLY A 100 -12.66 -3.31 -3.76
CA GLY A 100 -12.70 -3.77 -2.38
C GLY A 100 -12.94 -2.60 -1.41
N MET A 101 -12.12 -1.55 -1.47
CA MET A 101 -12.27 -0.36 -0.62
C MET A 101 -13.62 0.36 -0.77
N ALA A 102 -14.16 0.43 -1.99
CA ALA A 102 -15.45 1.06 -2.27
C ALA A 102 -16.61 0.26 -1.66
N THR A 103 -16.61 -1.07 -1.82
CA THR A 103 -17.64 -1.95 -1.25
C THR A 103 -17.58 -1.99 0.29
N LEU A 104 -16.40 -1.78 0.88
CA LEU A 104 -16.20 -1.71 2.33
C LEU A 104 -16.91 -0.53 3.02
N VAL A 105 -17.21 0.55 2.30
CA VAL A 105 -17.86 1.75 2.87
C VAL A 105 -19.38 1.59 2.98
N SER A 106 -19.99 0.63 2.26
CA SER A 106 -21.44 0.55 2.09
C SER A 106 -22.11 -0.65 2.78
N VAL A 107 -21.41 -1.43 3.61
CA VAL A 107 -21.90 -2.73 4.08
C VAL A 107 -21.87 -2.88 5.61
N ASP A 108 -22.85 -3.62 6.15
CA ASP A 108 -23.00 -3.97 7.56
C ASP A 108 -21.75 -4.66 8.16
N PRO A 109 -21.47 -4.46 9.47
CA PRO A 109 -20.23 -4.90 10.11
C PRO A 109 -19.95 -6.41 10.07
N SER A 110 -20.98 -7.26 10.01
CA SER A 110 -20.80 -8.72 9.97
C SER A 110 -20.42 -9.25 8.58
N PHE A 111 -20.90 -8.58 7.52
CA PHE A 111 -20.58 -8.94 6.14
C PHE A 111 -19.27 -8.28 5.69
N TYR A 112 -18.83 -7.24 6.39
CA TYR A 112 -17.52 -6.58 6.22
C TYR A 112 -16.34 -7.55 6.36
N ASP A 113 -16.28 -8.32 7.46
CA ASP A 113 -15.15 -9.22 7.73
C ASP A 113 -15.05 -10.34 6.67
N THR A 114 -16.19 -10.87 6.23
CA THR A 114 -16.24 -11.95 5.22
C THR A 114 -15.81 -11.47 3.83
N MET A 115 -16.18 -10.25 3.44
CA MET A 115 -15.76 -9.67 2.16
C MET A 115 -14.27 -9.30 2.15
N LEU A 116 -13.72 -8.83 3.28
CA LEU A 116 -12.28 -8.59 3.42
C LEU A 116 -11.47 -9.86 3.28
N GLU A 117 -11.86 -10.91 4.01
CA GLU A 117 -11.17 -12.19 3.97
C GLU A 117 -11.15 -12.75 2.55
N ARG A 118 -12.31 -12.74 1.87
CA ARG A 118 -12.43 -13.21 0.49
C ARG A 118 -11.56 -12.41 -0.48
N THR A 119 -11.57 -11.08 -0.37
CA THR A 119 -10.75 -10.20 -1.23
C THR A 119 -9.26 -10.43 -0.98
N ALA A 120 -8.85 -10.59 0.28
CA ALA A 120 -7.48 -10.88 0.66
C ALA A 120 -7.00 -12.23 0.12
N VAL A 121 -7.86 -13.25 0.12
CA VAL A 121 -7.54 -14.58 -0.43
C VAL A 121 -7.33 -14.52 -1.93
N TYR A 122 -8.20 -13.85 -2.69
CA TYR A 122 -8.01 -13.68 -4.14
C TYR A 122 -6.71 -12.94 -4.45
N PHE A 123 -6.41 -11.88 -3.70
CA PHE A 123 -5.16 -11.14 -3.86
C PHE A 123 -3.94 -11.99 -3.52
N SER A 124 -4.03 -12.82 -2.49
CA SER A 124 -2.96 -13.74 -2.10
C SER A 124 -2.61 -14.72 -3.21
N TRP A 125 -3.61 -15.34 -3.85
CA TRP A 125 -3.40 -16.25 -4.99
C TRP A 125 -2.74 -15.56 -6.18
N ALA A 126 -3.22 -14.36 -6.55
CA ALA A 126 -2.61 -13.57 -7.61
C ALA A 126 -1.15 -13.19 -7.30
N SER A 127 -0.87 -12.81 -6.04
CA SER A 127 0.47 -12.48 -5.56
C SER A 127 1.42 -13.68 -5.59
N ILE A 128 0.97 -14.88 -5.23
CA ILE A 128 1.78 -16.12 -5.30
C ILE A 128 2.20 -16.41 -6.74
N LEU A 129 1.28 -16.32 -7.70
CA LEU A 129 1.60 -16.51 -9.12
C LEU A 129 2.62 -15.48 -9.62
N CYS A 130 2.46 -14.21 -9.24
CA CYS A 130 3.41 -13.16 -9.62
C CYS A 130 4.79 -13.36 -8.98
N CYS A 131 4.84 -13.66 -7.68
CA CYS A 131 6.07 -13.87 -6.93
C CYS A 131 6.84 -15.10 -7.42
N THR A 132 6.15 -16.19 -7.75
CA THR A 132 6.78 -17.40 -8.31
C THR A 132 7.33 -17.15 -9.72
N CYS A 133 6.59 -16.45 -10.57
CA CYS A 133 7.06 -16.03 -11.89
C CYS A 133 8.31 -15.13 -11.80
N THR A 134 8.28 -14.11 -10.95
CA THR A 134 9.43 -13.20 -10.75
C THR A 134 10.63 -13.93 -10.17
N LEU A 135 10.45 -14.82 -9.19
CA LEU A 135 11.51 -15.66 -8.64
C LEU A 135 12.15 -16.53 -9.74
N THR A 136 11.32 -17.16 -10.58
CA THR A 136 11.79 -17.98 -11.70
C THR A 136 12.65 -17.17 -12.68
N ILE A 137 12.21 -15.97 -13.05
CA ILE A 137 12.98 -15.07 -13.93
C ILE A 137 14.33 -14.69 -13.30
N LEU A 138 14.36 -14.41 -11.99
CA LEU A 138 15.60 -14.10 -11.28
C LEU A 138 16.58 -15.28 -11.24
N VAL A 139 16.07 -16.49 -11.03
CA VAL A 139 16.86 -17.74 -11.03
C VAL A 139 17.42 -18.03 -12.41
N VAL A 140 16.58 -17.99 -13.46
CA VAL A 140 16.99 -18.21 -14.86
C VAL A 140 18.03 -17.18 -15.30
N SER A 141 17.88 -15.93 -14.87
CA SER A 141 18.85 -14.87 -15.20
C SER A 141 20.23 -15.07 -14.54
N ARG A 142 20.38 -16.01 -13.60
CA ARG A 142 21.58 -16.22 -12.74
C ARG A 142 22.09 -14.96 -12.02
N LYS A 143 21.29 -13.89 -12.01
CA LYS A 143 21.60 -12.59 -11.39
C LYS A 143 21.14 -12.52 -9.93
N ALA A 144 20.46 -13.55 -9.44
CA ALA A 144 19.91 -13.64 -8.08
C ALA A 144 20.97 -13.38 -6.99
N LEU A 145 22.24 -13.75 -7.22
CA LEU A 145 23.33 -13.57 -6.25
C LEU A 145 24.08 -12.23 -6.37
N ARG A 146 23.74 -11.32 -7.29
CA ARG A 146 24.43 -10.03 -7.41
C ARG A 146 23.73 -8.98 -6.54
N MET A 147 24.47 -8.15 -5.81
CA MET A 147 23.85 -6.98 -5.16
C MET A 147 23.28 -6.02 -6.21
N PRO A 148 22.05 -5.48 -6.06
CA PRO A 148 21.13 -5.50 -4.91
C PRO A 148 20.08 -6.64 -4.92
N TYR A 149 20.14 -7.57 -5.87
CA TYR A 149 19.11 -8.61 -6.08
C TYR A 149 18.99 -9.61 -4.92
N ARG A 150 20.03 -9.78 -4.09
CA ARG A 150 19.95 -10.63 -2.88
C ARG A 150 18.87 -10.17 -1.90
N PHE A 151 18.78 -8.86 -1.66
CA PHE A 151 17.74 -8.28 -0.80
C PHE A 151 16.36 -8.43 -1.43
N LEU A 152 16.28 -8.32 -2.76
CA LEU A 152 15.05 -8.55 -3.51
C LEU A 152 14.56 -10.00 -3.39
N VAL A 153 15.45 -10.99 -3.41
CA VAL A 153 15.07 -12.40 -3.19
C VAL A 153 14.52 -12.61 -1.78
N CYS A 154 15.16 -12.02 -0.76
CA CYS A 154 14.66 -12.12 0.63
C CYS A 154 13.29 -11.45 0.80
N LEU A 155 13.07 -10.33 0.13
CA LEU A 155 11.76 -9.68 0.04
C LEU A 155 10.73 -10.61 -0.61
N ILE A 156 11.03 -11.19 -1.78
CA ILE A 156 10.11 -12.08 -2.51
C ILE A 156 9.75 -13.30 -1.64
N ILE A 157 10.72 -13.88 -0.94
CA ILE A 157 10.48 -14.99 -0.01
C ILE A 157 9.56 -14.55 1.14
N SER A 158 9.80 -13.38 1.73
CA SER A 158 8.95 -12.86 2.82
C SER A 158 7.50 -12.63 2.36
N VAL A 159 7.32 -12.09 1.16
CA VAL A 159 6.00 -11.89 0.54
C VAL A 159 5.32 -13.22 0.21
N LEU A 160 6.07 -14.22 -0.28
CA LEU A 160 5.55 -15.57 -0.50
C LEU A 160 5.08 -16.20 0.81
N ILE A 161 5.86 -16.12 1.88
CA ILE A 161 5.48 -16.65 3.20
C ILE A 161 4.22 -15.95 3.71
N PHE A 162 4.12 -14.63 3.55
CA PHE A 162 2.92 -13.86 3.90
C PHE A 162 1.68 -14.35 3.14
N CYS A 163 1.76 -14.43 1.81
CA CYS A 163 0.65 -14.87 0.99
C CYS A 163 0.27 -16.34 1.28
N LEU A 164 1.25 -17.22 1.44
CA LEU A 164 1.02 -18.60 1.86
C LEU A 164 0.31 -18.68 3.21
N SER A 165 0.68 -17.82 4.18
CA SER A 165 0.02 -17.78 5.49
C SER A 165 -1.46 -17.41 5.38
N VAL A 166 -1.80 -16.45 4.52
CA VAL A 166 -3.20 -16.05 4.26
C VAL A 166 -3.97 -17.13 3.51
N ALA A 167 -3.35 -17.74 2.49
CA ALA A 167 -3.99 -18.78 1.68
C ALA A 167 -4.23 -20.07 2.49
N LEU A 168 -3.26 -20.49 3.30
CA LEU A 168 -3.40 -21.62 4.22
C LEU A 168 -4.42 -21.33 5.32
N GLY A 169 -4.48 -20.08 5.80
CA GLY A 169 -5.51 -19.63 6.74
C GLY A 169 -6.93 -19.86 6.20
N SER A 170 -7.17 -19.56 4.92
CA SER A 170 -8.48 -19.75 4.29
C SER A 170 -8.88 -21.22 4.08
N ILE A 171 -7.92 -22.13 3.88
CA ILE A 171 -8.21 -23.54 3.54
C ILE A 171 -8.36 -24.42 4.79
N TRP A 172 -7.54 -24.18 5.83
CA TRP A 172 -7.37 -25.17 6.90
C TRP A 172 -8.18 -24.88 8.17
N VAL A 173 -8.37 -23.62 8.57
CA VAL A 173 -9.17 -23.26 9.75
C VAL A 173 -9.67 -21.83 9.53
N PRO A 174 -11.00 -21.60 9.48
CA PRO A 174 -11.55 -20.25 9.43
C PRO A 174 -10.97 -19.38 10.56
N TRP A 175 -10.81 -18.07 10.33
CA TRP A 175 -10.41 -17.11 11.37
C TRP A 175 -11.53 -16.90 12.42
N THR A 176 -12.29 -17.93 12.76
CA THR A 176 -13.32 -17.90 13.79
C THR A 176 -12.62 -18.03 15.14
N TRP A 177 -12.57 -16.92 15.84
CA TRP A 177 -12.23 -16.88 17.25
C TRP A 177 -13.46 -17.34 18.03
N ASP A 178 -13.54 -18.63 18.34
CA ASP A 178 -14.61 -19.13 19.20
C ASP A 178 -14.36 -18.60 20.63
N PRO A 179 -15.24 -17.75 21.19
CA PRO A 179 -15.03 -17.17 22.52
C PRO A 179 -15.17 -18.21 23.65
N VAL A 180 -15.62 -19.42 23.34
CA VAL A 180 -15.95 -20.49 24.30
C VAL A 180 -14.78 -21.47 24.50
N THR A 181 -13.97 -21.70 23.47
CA THR A 181 -12.75 -22.50 23.53
C THR A 181 -11.56 -21.57 23.54
N GLY A 182 -10.87 -21.45 24.68
CA GLY A 182 -9.69 -20.59 24.82
C GLY A 182 -8.71 -20.73 23.64
N ALA A 183 -8.03 -19.64 23.30
CA ALA A 183 -7.17 -19.55 22.13
C ALA A 183 -6.18 -20.72 22.05
N THR A 184 -6.30 -21.51 20.99
CA THR A 184 -5.42 -22.67 20.77
C THR A 184 -4.02 -22.21 20.40
N TRP A 185 -2.99 -22.95 20.81
CA TRP A 185 -1.59 -22.65 20.49
C TRP A 185 -1.36 -22.44 18.97
N GLY A 186 -2.13 -23.14 18.13
CA GLY A 186 -2.10 -23.01 16.67
C GLY A 186 -2.52 -21.62 16.15
N GLN A 187 -3.43 -20.91 16.82
CA GLN A 187 -3.85 -19.56 16.42
C GLN A 187 -2.74 -18.53 16.68
N TYR A 188 -2.03 -18.64 17.81
CA TYR A 188 -0.86 -17.81 18.11
C TYR A 188 0.27 -18.00 17.09
N VAL A 189 0.55 -19.25 16.70
CA VAL A 189 1.56 -19.55 15.68
C VAL A 189 1.19 -18.91 14.34
N LYS A 190 -0.07 -19.06 13.88
CA LYS A 190 -0.54 -18.44 12.63
C LYS A 190 -0.40 -16.91 12.65
N PHE A 191 -0.84 -16.27 13.73
CA PHE A 191 -0.72 -14.83 13.90
C PHE A 191 0.74 -14.37 13.90
N SER A 192 1.62 -15.11 14.58
CA SER A 192 3.06 -14.79 14.63
C SER A 192 3.72 -14.88 13.24
N VAL A 193 3.47 -15.97 12.49
CA VAL A 193 4.06 -16.17 11.15
C VAL A 193 3.57 -15.10 10.19
N PHE A 194 2.27 -14.79 10.21
CA PHE A 194 1.68 -13.71 9.43
C PHE A 194 2.34 -12.36 9.74
N PHE A 195 2.45 -12.01 11.01
CA PHE A 195 2.99 -10.71 11.43
C PHE A 195 4.51 -10.58 11.16
N VAL A 196 5.28 -11.66 11.36
CA VAL A 196 6.71 -11.73 11.02
C VAL A 196 6.90 -11.54 9.52
N ALA A 197 6.11 -12.21 8.70
CA ALA A 197 6.24 -12.13 7.24
C ALA A 197 5.93 -10.70 6.72
N VAL A 198 4.89 -10.05 7.22
CA VAL A 198 4.55 -8.66 6.85
C VAL A 198 5.64 -7.68 7.27
N THR A 199 6.08 -7.76 8.52
CA THR A 199 7.09 -6.83 9.06
C THR A 199 8.45 -7.04 8.36
N ALA A 200 8.83 -8.30 8.09
CA ALA A 200 10.00 -8.62 7.28
C ALA A 200 9.92 -8.02 5.88
N ALA A 201 8.80 -8.19 5.17
CA ALA A 201 8.63 -7.61 3.84
C ALA A 201 8.84 -6.09 3.83
N ARG A 202 8.34 -5.37 4.85
CA ARG A 202 8.54 -3.91 5.00
C ARG A 202 9.98 -3.52 5.33
N ILE A 203 10.69 -4.33 6.10
CA ILE A 203 12.09 -4.05 6.44
C ILE A 203 12.99 -4.32 5.22
N TRP A 204 12.74 -5.39 4.47
CA TRP A 204 13.48 -5.68 3.24
C TRP A 204 13.25 -4.62 2.15
N THR A 205 12.04 -4.07 1.99
CA THR A 205 11.81 -2.94 1.06
C THR A 205 12.61 -1.71 1.45
N ALA A 206 12.62 -1.36 2.75
CA ALA A 206 13.41 -0.24 3.26
C ALA A 206 14.92 -0.44 3.02
N PHE A 207 15.43 -1.66 3.21
CA PHE A 207 16.83 -1.96 2.92
C PHE A 207 17.17 -1.95 1.44
N ILE A 208 16.26 -2.34 0.54
CA ILE A 208 16.48 -2.17 -0.90
C ILE A 208 16.58 -0.69 -1.25
N ALA A 209 15.67 0.14 -0.73
CA ALA A 209 15.71 1.59 -0.96
C ALA A 209 17.01 2.20 -0.42
N LEU A 210 17.41 1.84 0.80
CA LEU A 210 18.66 2.28 1.41
C LEU A 210 19.88 1.79 0.62
N ALA A 211 19.90 0.55 0.16
CA ALA A 211 20.99 -0.01 -0.64
C ALA A 211 21.15 0.71 -1.98
N VAL A 212 20.04 1.09 -2.62
CA VAL A 212 20.07 1.90 -3.86
C VAL A 212 20.58 3.31 -3.57
N LEU A 213 20.11 3.95 -2.49
CA LEU A 213 20.56 5.29 -2.09
C LEU A 213 22.05 5.31 -1.75
N LEU A 214 22.51 4.36 -0.92
CA LEU A 214 23.93 4.22 -0.56
C LEU A 214 24.79 4.00 -1.79
N ARG A 215 24.32 3.21 -2.76
CA ARG A 215 25.03 3.02 -4.03
C ARG A 215 25.12 4.31 -4.86
N GLN A 216 24.10 5.16 -4.82
CA GLN A 216 24.11 6.44 -5.52
C GLN A 216 25.06 7.45 -4.85
N VAL A 217 25.12 7.46 -3.51
CA VAL A 217 25.93 8.43 -2.75
C VAL A 217 27.40 8.00 -2.66
N LEU A 218 27.69 6.74 -2.32
CA LEU A 218 29.06 6.27 -2.14
C LEU A 218 29.77 5.90 -3.44
N GLY A 219 29.03 5.65 -4.53
CA GLY A 219 29.59 5.23 -5.83
C GLY A 219 30.26 3.84 -5.85
N HIS A 220 30.56 3.25 -4.69
CA HIS A 220 31.21 1.95 -4.53
C HIS A 220 30.22 0.83 -4.14
N GLN A 221 30.66 -0.43 -4.30
CA GLN A 221 29.89 -1.58 -3.86
C GLN A 221 29.92 -1.69 -2.33
N LEU A 222 28.76 -2.03 -1.74
CA LEU A 222 28.63 -2.16 -0.29
C LEU A 222 29.59 -3.25 0.23
N SER A 223 30.38 -2.96 1.26
CA SER A 223 31.35 -3.92 1.80
C SER A 223 30.64 -5.19 2.33
N LEU A 224 31.27 -6.35 2.16
CA LEU A 224 30.69 -7.64 2.58
C LEU A 224 30.28 -7.65 4.07
N ARG A 225 31.07 -7.00 4.93
CA ARG A 225 30.79 -6.88 6.37
C ARG A 225 29.49 -6.12 6.64
N LEU A 226 29.26 -5.01 5.93
CA LEU A 226 28.05 -4.21 6.08
C LEU A 226 26.82 -4.95 5.53
N GLN A 227 27.00 -5.74 4.46
CA GLN A 227 25.93 -6.60 3.91
C GLN A 227 25.48 -7.66 4.94
N SER A 228 26.41 -8.31 5.63
CA SER A 228 26.09 -9.27 6.68
C SER A 228 25.34 -8.62 7.85
N VAL A 229 25.73 -7.40 8.24
CA VAL A 229 25.02 -6.63 9.28
C VAL A 229 23.57 -6.33 8.86
N PHE A 230 23.35 -5.87 7.62
CA PHE A 230 21.99 -5.66 7.11
C PHE A 230 21.16 -6.94 7.08
N TYR A 231 21.79 -8.08 6.79
CA TYR A 231 21.11 -9.37 6.78
C TYR A 231 20.66 -9.79 8.17
N ILE A 232 21.57 -9.73 9.16
CA ILE A 232 21.26 -10.03 10.56
C ILE A 232 20.17 -9.09 11.07
N LEU A 233 20.28 -7.80 10.78
CA LEU A 233 19.30 -6.80 11.17
C LEU A 233 17.93 -7.04 10.50
N GLY A 234 17.91 -7.51 9.25
CA GLY A 234 16.69 -7.82 8.49
C GLY A 234 15.89 -9.00 9.03
N PHE A 235 16.54 -9.96 9.68
CA PHE A 235 15.86 -11.05 10.38
C PHE A 235 15.58 -10.75 11.86
N ALA A 236 16.49 -10.02 12.52
CA ALA A 236 16.35 -9.67 13.93
C ALA A 236 15.24 -8.63 14.18
N LEU A 237 15.12 -7.60 13.35
CA LEU A 237 14.09 -6.56 13.55
C LEU A 237 12.65 -7.10 13.47
N PRO A 238 12.25 -7.87 12.46
CA PRO A 238 10.89 -8.43 12.39
C PRO A 238 10.59 -9.34 13.58
N SER A 239 11.53 -10.22 13.95
CA SER A 239 11.35 -11.16 15.06
C SER A 239 11.23 -10.43 16.41
N VAL A 240 12.03 -9.39 16.65
CA VAL A 240 11.93 -8.58 17.88
C VAL A 240 10.63 -7.81 17.95
N ILE A 241 10.20 -7.17 16.84
CA ILE A 241 8.94 -6.42 16.78
C ILE A 241 7.75 -7.34 17.04
N THR A 242 7.75 -8.51 16.43
CA THR A 242 6.67 -9.51 16.60
C THR A 242 6.64 -10.10 18.02
N ALA A 243 7.80 -10.41 18.59
CA ALA A 243 7.91 -10.86 19.98
C ALA A 243 7.41 -9.80 20.98
N ALA A 244 7.81 -8.53 20.79
CA ALA A 244 7.32 -7.44 21.62
C ALA A 244 5.80 -7.28 21.52
N LEU A 245 5.23 -7.46 20.32
CA LEU A 245 3.79 -7.40 20.12
C LEU A 245 3.06 -8.56 20.81
N LEU A 246 3.60 -9.78 20.75
CA LEU A 246 3.04 -10.94 21.46
C LEU A 246 3.10 -10.78 22.99
N LEU A 247 4.20 -10.25 23.52
CA LEU A 247 4.37 -10.00 24.95
C LEU A 247 3.43 -8.90 25.47
N THR A 248 3.20 -7.86 24.67
CA THR A 248 2.25 -6.79 25.01
C THR A 248 0.80 -7.25 24.87
N ALA A 249 0.50 -8.08 23.87
CA ALA A 249 -0.84 -8.65 23.65
C ALA A 249 -1.26 -9.63 24.75
N HIS A 250 -0.33 -10.33 25.41
CA HIS A 250 -0.63 -11.18 26.57
C HIS A 250 -1.34 -10.43 27.70
N ASN A 251 -1.14 -9.11 27.82
CA ASN A 251 -1.70 -8.29 28.90
C ASN A 251 -3.06 -7.66 28.56
N THR A 252 -3.55 -7.79 27.32
CA THR A 252 -4.85 -7.27 26.88
C THR A 252 -5.73 -8.42 26.45
N SER A 253 -6.89 -8.59 27.10
CA SER A 253 -7.87 -9.65 26.80
C SER A 253 -8.10 -9.79 25.29
N VAL A 254 -7.97 -11.03 24.81
CA VAL A 254 -7.87 -11.52 23.42
C VAL A 254 -9.10 -11.24 22.54
N LEU A 255 -10.05 -10.42 23.00
CA LEU A 255 -11.35 -10.21 22.34
C LEU A 255 -11.34 -9.17 21.20
N ASP A 256 -10.28 -8.38 21.03
CA ASP A 256 -10.27 -7.20 20.14
C ASP A 256 -9.18 -7.24 19.04
N ILE A 257 -8.52 -8.40 18.84
CA ILE A 257 -7.42 -8.58 17.87
C ILE A 257 -7.99 -9.15 16.56
N ASN A 258 -8.74 -8.32 15.84
CA ASN A 258 -9.14 -8.64 14.47
C ASN A 258 -7.91 -8.45 13.53
N PRO A 259 -7.45 -9.48 12.79
CA PRO A 259 -6.28 -9.39 11.91
C PRO A 259 -6.44 -8.39 10.75
N ALA A 260 -7.68 -8.00 10.43
CA ALA A 260 -7.98 -6.93 9.47
C ALA A 260 -7.69 -5.52 10.03
N PHE A 261 -7.77 -5.35 11.35
CA PHE A 261 -7.39 -4.12 12.04
C PHE A 261 -5.95 -4.28 12.53
N HIS A 262 -5.02 -3.80 11.69
CA HIS A 262 -3.59 -3.94 11.90
C HIS A 262 -3.08 -3.51 13.30
N TYR A 263 -3.85 -2.76 14.08
CA TYR A 263 -3.84 -2.69 15.55
C TYR A 263 -5.29 -2.35 15.99
N GLY A 264 -5.78 -2.90 17.11
CA GLY A 264 -7.12 -2.60 17.67
C GLY A 264 -7.34 -1.12 18.05
N ARG A 265 -8.30 -0.83 18.95
CA ARG A 265 -8.69 0.54 19.38
C ARG A 265 -7.54 1.52 19.70
N THR A 266 -6.35 1.00 20.04
CA THR A 266 -5.13 1.80 20.28
C THR A 266 -4.59 2.50 19.02
N GLN A 267 -4.86 2.00 17.81
CA GLN A 267 -4.57 2.73 16.58
C GLN A 267 -5.55 3.88 16.34
N SER A 268 -6.81 3.74 16.74
CA SER A 268 -7.83 4.80 16.66
C SER A 268 -7.40 6.04 17.45
N ILE A 269 -6.66 5.88 18.55
CA ILE A 269 -6.15 6.99 19.35
C ILE A 269 -5.01 7.70 18.61
N SER A 270 -4.09 6.96 17.99
CA SER A 270 -2.96 7.54 17.24
C SER A 270 -3.39 8.21 15.93
N SER A 271 -4.40 7.68 15.24
CA SER A 271 -4.96 8.28 14.02
C SER A 271 -5.85 9.48 14.35
N ARG A 272 -6.64 9.42 15.43
CA ARG A 272 -7.39 10.59 15.93
C ARG A 272 -6.47 11.69 16.44
N LEU A 273 -5.36 11.38 17.13
CA LEU A 273 -4.37 12.37 17.55
C LEU A 273 -3.69 13.04 16.34
N ARG A 274 -3.46 12.29 15.25
CA ARG A 274 -2.90 12.84 14.00
C ARG A 274 -3.93 13.69 13.23
N GLN A 275 -5.21 13.29 13.19
CA GLN A 275 -6.29 14.11 12.60
C GLN A 275 -6.63 15.35 13.42
N ILE A 276 -6.60 15.28 14.76
CA ILE A 276 -6.79 16.44 15.66
C ILE A 276 -5.58 17.38 15.56
N SER A 277 -4.35 16.85 15.42
CA SER A 277 -3.16 17.66 15.16
C SER A 277 -3.21 18.39 13.82
N VAL A 278 -3.81 17.80 12.79
CA VAL A 278 -3.98 18.42 11.47
C VAL A 278 -5.11 19.45 11.50
N ALA A 279 -6.26 19.13 12.12
CA ALA A 279 -7.38 20.06 12.29
C ALA A 279 -7.05 21.26 13.22
N SER A 280 -6.18 21.07 14.23
CA SER A 280 -5.67 22.14 15.09
C SER A 280 -4.68 23.07 14.37
N ARG A 281 -3.98 22.57 13.34
CA ARG A 281 -3.05 23.38 12.54
C ARG A 281 -3.77 24.27 11.53
N GLU A 282 -4.95 23.86 11.08
CA GLU A 282 -5.77 24.57 10.09
C GLU A 282 -6.70 25.62 10.72
N ARG A 283 -7.04 25.51 12.02
CA ARG A 283 -7.77 26.56 12.76
C ARG A 283 -6.91 27.74 13.25
N ARG A 284 -5.58 27.56 13.36
CA ARG A 284 -4.67 28.62 13.83
C ARG A 284 -4.55 29.83 12.87
N PRO A 285 -4.55 29.69 11.53
CA PRO A 285 -4.53 30.86 10.65
C PRO A 285 -5.84 31.65 10.60
N LEU A 286 -6.99 31.05 10.95
CA LEU A 286 -8.29 31.74 10.94
C LEU A 286 -8.58 32.55 12.21
N LEU A 287 -7.99 32.17 13.35
CA LEU A 287 -8.12 32.93 14.61
C LEU A 287 -7.30 34.23 14.61
N HIS A 288 -6.26 34.33 13.79
CA HIS A 288 -5.52 35.59 13.63
C HIS A 288 -6.20 36.58 12.68
N LEU A 289 -7.06 36.11 11.75
CA LEU A 289 -7.87 36.98 10.90
C LEU A 289 -9.15 37.47 11.61
N ALA A 290 -9.73 36.66 12.50
CA ALA A 290 -10.90 37.06 13.28
C ALA A 290 -10.59 37.98 14.48
N ALA A 291 -9.31 38.07 14.90
CA ALA A 291 -8.88 38.94 16.00
C ALA A 291 -8.49 40.36 15.54
N ASP A 292 -8.29 40.58 14.23
CA ASP A 292 -7.95 41.89 13.66
C ASP A 292 -9.19 42.71 13.26
N GLU A 293 -10.36 42.06 13.15
CA GLU A 293 -11.65 42.72 12.83
C GLU A 293 -12.43 43.19 14.09
N SER A 294 -11.87 43.03 15.30
CA SER A 294 -12.57 43.38 16.56
C SER A 294 -11.79 44.38 17.44
N SER A 295 -11.09 45.34 16.85
CA SER A 295 -10.61 46.52 17.57
C SER A 295 -11.55 47.70 17.32
N PRO A 296 -12.32 48.16 18.32
CA PRO A 296 -13.12 49.37 18.17
C PRO A 296 -12.21 50.60 18.28
N ASP A 297 -12.25 51.45 17.26
CA ASP A 297 -11.66 52.80 17.26
C ASP A 297 -12.13 53.58 18.51
N PRO A 298 -11.21 54.12 19.32
CA PRO A 298 -11.56 55.13 20.30
C PRO A 298 -11.20 56.52 19.77
N ARG A 299 -12.26 57.28 19.46
CA ARG A 299 -12.37 58.75 19.32
C ARG A 299 -12.18 59.35 17.92
#